data_AF-U9U5E9-F1
#
_entry.id   AF-U9U5E9-F1
#
_cell.length_a   1.000
_cell.length_b   1.000
_cell.length_c   1.000
_cell.angle_alpha   90.00
_cell.angle_beta   90.00
_cell.angle_gamma   90.00
#
_symmetry.space_group_name_H-M   'P 1'
#
loop_
_entity.id
_entity.type
_entity.pdbx_description
1 polymer ?
#
loop_
_entity_poly.entity_id
_entity_poly.type
_entity_poly.pdbx_seq_one_letter_code
_entity_poly.pdbx_strand_id
1 'polypeptide(L)' 'LVWWNGKQDKFPILRNLAQKYLAVSATSTASERLFSDAGNLLTNKRTRMKPSLFKK' A
#
# COMPACT_ATOMS: atom_id res chain seq x y z
N LEU A 1 -4.54 -0.80 -13.61
CA LEU A 1 -5.31 -2.02 -14.01
C LEU A 1 -6.36 -1.79 -15.11
N VAL A 2 -6.70 -0.55 -15.48
CA VAL A 2 -7.75 -0.23 -16.49
C VAL A 2 -7.55 -0.95 -17.83
N TRP A 3 -6.30 -1.07 -18.29
CA TRP A 3 -5.98 -1.77 -19.54
C TRP A 3 -6.34 -3.27 -19.51
N TRP A 4 -6.03 -3.97 -18.42
CA TRP A 4 -6.40 -5.38 -18.23
C TRP A 4 -7.91 -5.59 -18.10
N ASN A 5 -8.64 -4.56 -17.62
CA ASN A 5 -10.10 -4.61 -17.55
C ASN A 5 -10.74 -4.58 -18.94
N GLY A 6 -10.20 -3.81 -19.88
CA GLY A 6 -10.69 -3.75 -21.27
C GLY A 6 -10.28 -4.94 -22.15
N LYS A 7 -9.44 -5.85 -21.66
CA LYS A 7 -8.93 -7.03 -22.40
C LYS A 7 -9.29 -8.36 -21.73
N GLN A 8 -10.14 -8.33 -20.71
CA GLN A 8 -10.51 -9.51 -19.92
C GLN A 8 -11.13 -10.64 -20.74
N ASP A 9 -11.95 -10.33 -21.74
CA ASP A 9 -12.61 -11.32 -22.60
C ASP A 9 -11.63 -12.04 -23.54
N LYS A 10 -10.58 -11.35 -23.98
CA LYS A 10 -9.55 -11.95 -24.85
C LYS A 10 -8.51 -12.74 -24.08
N PHE A 11 -8.20 -12.35 -22.84
CA PHE A 11 -7.12 -12.93 -22.05
C PHE A 11 -7.52 -13.14 -20.59
N PRO A 12 -8.48 -14.05 -20.30
CA PRO A 12 -9.02 -14.23 -18.95
C PRO A 12 -7.97 -14.75 -17.95
N ILE A 13 -7.08 -15.65 -18.40
CA ILE A 13 -6.01 -16.23 -17.58
C ILE A 13 -4.92 -15.19 -17.30
N LEU A 14 -4.48 -14.48 -18.33
CA LEU A 14 -3.43 -13.47 -18.23
C LEU A 14 -3.87 -12.27 -17.37
N ARG A 15 -5.14 -11.88 -17.44
CA ARG A 15 -5.74 -10.87 -16.55
C ARG A 15 -5.61 -11.26 -15.08
N ASN A 16 -5.87 -12.52 -14.75
CA ASN A 16 -5.80 -13.00 -13.36
C ASN A 16 -4.35 -12.97 -12.83
N LEU A 17 -3.39 -13.39 -13.66
CA LEU A 17 -1.96 -13.26 -13.33
C LEU A 17 -1.55 -11.79 -13.21
N ALA A 18 -1.93 -10.95 -14.16
CA ALA A 18 -1.63 -9.52 -14.12
C ALA A 18 -2.20 -8.83 -12.88
N GLN A 19 -3.41 -9.18 -12.44
CA GLN A 19 -3.95 -8.66 -11.18
C GLN A 19 -3.13 -9.12 -9.98
N LYS A 20 -2.73 -10.38 -9.92
CA LYS A 20 -1.94 -10.87 -8.78
C LYS A 20 -0.53 -10.27 -8.72
N TYR A 21 0.14 -10.14 -9.86
CA TYR A 21 1.56 -9.77 -9.91
C TYR A 21 1.80 -8.28 -10.14
N LEU A 22 0.95 -7.58 -10.90
CA LEU A 22 1.10 -6.13 -11.15
C LEU A 22 0.35 -5.27 -10.14
N ALA A 23 -0.59 -5.81 -9.35
CA ALA A 23 -1.20 -5.05 -8.25
C ALA A 23 -0.28 -4.95 -7.04
N VAL A 24 0.67 -5.88 -6.89
CA VAL A 24 1.73 -5.78 -5.89
C VAL A 24 2.72 -4.73 -6.39
N SER A 25 2.84 -3.64 -5.65
CA SER A 25 3.88 -2.64 -5.89
C SER A 25 5.25 -3.34 -5.87
N ALA A 26 5.98 -3.29 -6.98
CA ALA A 26 7.31 -3.92 -7.10
C ALA A 26 8.37 -3.28 -6.18
N THR A 27 8.03 -2.15 -5.55
CA THR A 27 8.95 -1.34 -4.75
C THR A 27 8.46 -1.23 -3.30
N SER A 28 9.37 -1.48 -2.37
CA SER A 28 9.26 -1.18 -0.93
C SER A 28 8.92 0.30 -0.65
N THR A 29 9.07 1.19 -1.62
CA THR A 29 8.87 2.63 -1.48
C THR A 29 7.50 3.04 -0.96
N ALA A 30 6.43 2.30 -1.26
CA ALA A 30 5.10 2.61 -0.71
C ALA A 30 5.01 2.29 0.79
N SER A 31 5.56 1.15 1.21
CA SER A 31 5.70 0.79 2.63
C SER A 31 6.65 1.74 3.34
N GLU A 32 7.80 2.08 2.77
CA GLU A 32 8.76 3.02 3.36
C GLU A 32 8.18 4.43 3.49
N ARG A 33 7.37 4.91 2.54
CA ARG A 33 6.63 6.17 2.71
C ARG A 33 5.66 6.10 3.89
N LEU A 34 4.89 5.01 4.00
CA LEU A 34 3.96 4.83 5.12
C LEU A 34 4.70 4.76 6.46
N PHE A 35 5.82 4.03 6.52
CA PHE A 35 6.65 3.92 7.73
C PHE A 35 7.39 5.22 8.05
N SER A 36 7.82 5.98 7.05
CA SER A 36 8.45 7.28 7.25
C SER A 36 7.43 8.32 7.72
N ASP A 37 6.21 8.30 7.19
CA ASP A 37 5.12 9.15 7.65
C ASP A 37 4.69 8.80 9.08
N ALA A 38 4.53 7.51 9.39
CA ALA A 38 4.28 7.03 10.74
C ALA A 38 5.44 7.35 11.70
N GLY A 39 6.68 7.22 11.25
CA GLY A 39 7.88 7.61 11.97
C GLY A 39 7.91 9.11 12.25
N ASN A 40 7.51 9.94 11.29
CA ASN A 40 7.36 11.38 11.48
C ASN A 40 6.20 11.71 12.41
N LEU A 41 5.08 11.00 12.37
CA LEU A 41 3.96 11.15 13.31
C LEU A 41 4.36 10.77 14.74
N LEU A 42 5.21 9.77 14.90
CA LEU A 42 5.74 9.31 16.19
C LEU A 42 6.86 10.22 16.71
N THR A 43 7.70 10.75 15.81
CA THR A 43 8.90 11.52 16.17
C THR A 43 8.64 13.02 16.29
N ASN A 44 7.68 13.57 15.54
CA ASN A 44 7.46 15.01 15.49
C ASN A 44 6.52 15.48 16.60
N LYS A 45 7.09 15.73 17.79
CA LYS A 45 6.82 16.80 18.80
C LYS A 45 5.43 17.45 18.97
N ARG A 46 4.33 16.98 18.39
CA ARG A 46 3.00 17.62 18.43
C ARG A 46 1.80 16.67 18.36
N THR A 47 1.95 15.38 18.63
CA THR A 47 0.79 14.50 18.73
C THR A 47 0.24 14.55 20.15
N ARG A 48 -0.87 15.27 20.33
CA ARG A 48 -1.73 15.21 21.53
C ARG A 48 -2.45 13.85 21.58
N MET A 49 -1.70 12.76 21.55
CA MET A 49 -2.21 11.40 21.68
C MET A 49 -2.35 11.06 23.16
N LYS A 50 -3.53 10.60 23.55
CA LYS A 50 -3.76 10.13 24.92
C LYS A 50 -2.89 8.89 25.16
N PRO A 51 -2.17 8.81 26.29
CA PRO A 51 -1.25 7.70 26.59
C PRO A 51 -1.94 6.33 26.67
N SER A 52 -3.27 6.28 26.71
CA SER A 52 -4.06 5.03 26.72
C SER A 52 -4.03 4.24 25.41
N LEU A 53 -3.60 4.85 24.30
CA LEU A 53 -3.57 4.18 22.99
C LEU A 53 -2.31 3.32 22.77
N PHE A 54 -1.24 3.55 23.53
CA PHE A 54 -0.02 2.75 23.47
C PHE A 54 0.13 1.97 24.78
N LYS A 55 -0.52 0.81 24.85
CA LYS A 55 -0.16 -0.21 25.84
C LYS A 55 0.88 -1.14 25.21
N LYS A 56 2.03 -1.23 25.88
CA LYS A 56 3.16 -2.10 25.57
C LYS A 56 2.78 -3.56 25.76
#